data_AF-A0A934D4R1-F1
#
_entry.id   AF-A0A934D4R1-F1
#
_cell.length_a   1.000
_cell.length_b   1.000
_cell.length_c   1.000
_cell.angle_alpha   90.00
_cell.angle_beta   90.00
_cell.angle_gamma   90.00
#
_symmetry.space_group_name_H-M   'P 1'
#
loop_
_entity.id
_entity.type
_entity.pdbx_description
1 polymer ?
#
loop_
_entity_poly.entity_id
_entity_poly.type
_entity_poly.pdbx_seq_one_letter_code
_entity_poly.pdbx_strand_id
1 'polypeptide(L)'
;MMRFIIAQRYRLFFGILAILFLTVYSFGQILSLSFGWDDYTNLYYLVHNKSFQYPYYADQLRVLPLFRLFSLSPQPYYIVSLTLFFLDTLLVTILTYRITLHYKTAWIAGAMFILLSVGSDGMYYAMEGIRNTQFLFLLLCTLLILYEYGRHRRTTLYIPLYILFVITTTIFPYRAFFLLPLLVIYGLPVFNLRILPFVLADVTVFGLLPKWLSPQSSMGHIHPLDFLNSSLPHLLQNFLFTFLYSLIPNTLPARFPEWQPIAGTYFPPIGLILLFCIVFFLIRNRSRKPYRFLLMNILSIAVISFSFSLITNEYMDTNYRYLLAVRPFVAMFLSGLLICRTRKWIIFLIIFLVTIHALKHVEYQNQVIIMRGSFAKKAIATILTHVPSIRGNTLFFLDASTNELRHRFGEAVQVGTFPSGASLATYYKTTYDRIEITDYVHCDVFESILKSWKNQPINLYYFIATEDGISPGPKENSYQRCNLNPAYFNGASVQ
;
A
#
# COMPACT_ATOMS: atom_id res chain seq x y z
N MET A 1 -6.55 -35.94 30.89
CA MET A 1 -6.18 -34.50 30.84
C MET A 1 -4.86 -34.26 30.10
N MET A 2 -3.77 -34.95 30.45
CA MET A 2 -2.44 -34.79 29.82
C MET A 2 -2.42 -35.07 28.30
N ARG A 3 -3.05 -36.15 27.82
CA ARG A 3 -3.16 -36.45 26.36
C ARG A 3 -3.92 -35.37 25.57
N PHE A 4 -4.88 -34.70 26.19
CA PHE A 4 -5.66 -33.62 25.55
C PHE A 4 -4.85 -32.32 25.44
N ILE A 5 -4.06 -31.98 26.47
CA ILE A 5 -3.13 -30.84 26.45
C ILE A 5 -2.05 -31.04 25.39
N ILE A 6 -1.49 -32.24 25.30
CA ILE A 6 -0.50 -32.62 24.29
C ILE A 6 -1.10 -32.50 22.87
N ALA A 7 -2.29 -33.05 22.64
CA ALA A 7 -2.97 -32.95 21.34
C ALA A 7 -3.30 -31.50 20.94
N GLN A 8 -3.64 -30.62 21.87
CA GLN A 8 -3.87 -29.19 21.59
C GLN A 8 -2.58 -28.45 21.23
N ARG A 9 -1.47 -28.75 21.91
CA ARG A 9 -0.15 -28.17 21.59
C ARG A 9 0.30 -28.53 20.17
N TYR A 10 0.16 -29.80 19.78
CA TYR A 10 0.49 -30.22 18.42
C TYR A 10 -0.40 -29.56 17.37
N ARG A 11 -1.71 -29.43 17.60
CA ARG A 11 -2.61 -28.73 16.67
C ARG A 11 -2.24 -27.26 16.46
N LEU A 12 -1.85 -26.56 17.53
CA LEU A 12 -1.38 -25.19 17.43
C LEU A 12 -0.07 -25.12 16.63
N PHE A 13 0.90 -25.97 16.96
CA PHE A 13 2.18 -26.04 16.28
C PHE A 13 2.02 -26.32 14.78
N PHE A 14 1.29 -27.37 14.41
CA PHE A 14 1.04 -27.71 13.01
C PHE A 14 0.23 -26.65 12.28
N GLY A 15 -0.72 -25.99 12.96
CA GLY A 15 -1.45 -24.87 12.39
C GLY A 15 -0.56 -23.66 12.08
N ILE A 16 0.33 -23.29 13.00
CA ILE A 16 1.32 -22.22 12.78
C ILE A 16 2.25 -22.58 11.62
N LEU A 17 2.73 -23.83 11.58
CA LEU A 17 3.56 -24.32 10.49
C LEU A 17 2.83 -24.29 9.14
N ALA A 18 1.55 -24.63 9.12
CA ALA A 18 0.71 -24.56 7.93
C ALA A 18 0.52 -23.11 7.44
N ILE A 19 0.28 -22.16 8.36
CA ILE A 19 0.24 -20.73 8.00
C ILE A 19 1.58 -20.28 7.46
N LEU A 20 2.69 -20.64 8.10
CA LEU A 20 4.03 -20.26 7.64
C LEU A 20 4.30 -20.80 6.22
N PHE A 21 4.00 -22.08 5.99
CA PHE A 21 4.14 -22.70 4.69
C PHE A 21 3.27 -22.01 3.64
N LEU A 22 2.00 -21.74 3.94
CA LEU A 22 1.10 -21.03 3.03
C LEU A 22 1.58 -19.60 2.75
N THR A 23 2.07 -18.88 3.75
CA THR A 23 2.64 -17.53 3.58
C THR A 23 3.85 -17.57 2.66
N VAL A 24 4.79 -18.50 2.87
CA VAL A 24 5.98 -18.65 2.00
C VAL A 24 5.60 -19.08 0.59
N TYR A 25 4.70 -20.04 0.46
CA TYR A 25 4.21 -20.49 -0.85
C TYR A 25 3.54 -19.35 -1.63
N SER A 26 2.72 -18.57 -0.93
CA SER A 26 1.86 -17.56 -1.53
C SER A 26 2.55 -16.22 -1.75
N PHE A 27 3.53 -15.86 -0.93
CA PHE A 27 4.15 -14.53 -0.95
C PHE A 27 5.68 -14.59 -0.93
N GLY A 28 6.30 -15.75 -0.69
CA GLY A 28 7.75 -15.86 -0.53
C GLY A 28 8.58 -15.54 -1.77
N GLN A 29 8.00 -15.55 -2.98
CA GLN A 29 8.75 -15.17 -4.18
C GLN A 29 9.13 -13.68 -4.23
N ILE A 30 8.58 -12.82 -3.36
CA ILE A 30 9.06 -11.42 -3.25
C ILE A 30 10.54 -11.34 -2.88
N LEU A 31 11.09 -12.40 -2.27
CA LEU A 31 12.49 -12.45 -1.87
C LEU A 31 13.47 -12.42 -3.06
N SER A 32 12.99 -12.70 -4.29
CA SER A 32 13.81 -12.58 -5.50
C SER A 32 13.73 -11.21 -6.19
N LEU A 33 12.91 -10.28 -5.68
CA LEU A 33 12.72 -8.97 -6.30
C LEU A 33 13.87 -8.01 -6.00
N SER A 34 14.14 -7.09 -6.94
CA SER A 34 14.96 -5.91 -6.70
C SER A 34 14.11 -4.77 -6.11
N PHE A 35 14.75 -3.66 -5.74
CA PHE A 35 14.03 -2.42 -5.45
C PHE A 35 13.28 -1.96 -6.70
N GLY A 36 12.10 -1.36 -6.50
CA GLY A 36 11.32 -0.70 -7.54
C GLY A 36 11.19 0.81 -7.35
N TRP A 37 10.29 1.42 -8.12
CA TRP A 37 10.19 2.88 -8.25
C TRP A 37 10.04 3.63 -6.92
N ASP A 38 9.10 3.21 -6.08
CA ASP A 38 8.82 3.85 -4.79
C ASP A 38 9.92 3.58 -3.74
N ASP A 39 10.70 2.51 -3.93
CA ASP A 39 11.80 2.15 -3.05
C ASP A 39 13.00 3.09 -3.27
N TYR A 40 13.34 3.37 -4.54
CA TYR A 40 14.46 4.25 -4.89
C TYR A 40 14.26 5.69 -4.42
N THR A 41 13.02 6.19 -4.44
CA THR A 41 12.71 7.51 -3.86
C THR A 41 13.12 7.58 -2.39
N ASN A 42 12.77 6.58 -1.57
CA ASN A 42 13.14 6.55 -0.16
C ASN A 42 14.65 6.36 0.04
N LEU A 43 15.24 5.42 -0.69
CA LEU A 43 16.67 5.10 -0.58
C LEU A 43 17.56 6.26 -1.02
N TYR A 44 17.19 7.01 -2.06
CA TYR A 44 17.93 8.17 -2.53
C TYR A 44 18.09 9.22 -1.43
N TYR A 45 17.00 9.55 -0.73
CA TYR A 45 17.05 10.48 0.40
C TYR A 45 17.93 9.96 1.54
N LEU A 46 17.80 8.68 1.89
CA LEU A 46 18.61 8.07 2.95
C LEU A 46 20.11 8.08 2.64
N VAL A 47 20.49 7.77 1.39
CA VAL A 47 21.88 7.83 0.92
C VAL A 47 22.45 9.24 1.03
N HIS A 48 21.63 10.26 0.75
CA HIS A 48 22.05 11.66 0.74
C HIS A 48 21.81 12.41 2.06
N ASN A 49 21.45 11.70 3.14
CA ASN A 49 21.09 12.30 4.44
C ASN A 49 20.04 13.41 4.33
N LYS A 50 19.11 13.28 3.39
CA LYS A 50 17.96 14.18 3.23
C LYS A 50 16.75 13.57 3.93
N SER A 51 15.84 14.40 4.41
CA SER A 51 14.55 13.98 4.97
C SER A 51 13.39 14.38 4.06
N PHE A 52 12.36 13.55 4.00
CA PHE A 52 11.06 14.01 3.50
C PHE A 52 10.45 15.03 4.46
N GLN A 53 9.50 15.82 3.97
CA GLN A 53 8.59 16.56 4.84
C GLN A 53 7.59 15.61 5.51
N TYR A 54 6.98 16.06 6.61
CA TYR A 54 5.89 15.33 7.24
C TYR A 54 4.70 15.22 6.27
N PRO A 55 4.01 14.07 6.17
CA PRO A 55 4.20 12.86 6.98
C PRO A 55 5.14 11.80 6.38
N TYR A 56 5.63 11.99 5.15
CA TYR A 56 6.49 11.02 4.46
C TYR A 56 7.84 10.79 5.16
N TYR A 57 8.29 11.69 6.04
CA TYR A 57 9.45 11.45 6.91
C TYR A 57 9.31 10.20 7.78
N ALA A 58 8.08 9.90 8.24
CA ALA A 58 7.81 8.70 9.02
C ALA A 58 8.10 7.43 8.20
N ASP A 59 7.99 7.48 6.87
CA ASP A 59 8.28 6.37 5.97
C ASP A 59 9.78 6.06 5.95
N GLN A 60 10.62 7.08 5.85
CA GLN A 60 12.07 6.95 5.93
C GLN A 60 12.54 6.42 7.29
N LEU A 61 12.00 6.93 8.39
CA LEU A 61 12.41 6.53 9.74
C LEU A 61 12.21 5.03 9.99
N ARG A 62 11.16 4.44 9.40
CA ARG A 62 10.85 3.01 9.56
C ARG A 62 11.87 2.10 8.90
N VAL A 63 12.44 2.55 7.78
CA VAL A 63 13.35 1.76 6.96
C VAL A 63 14.82 2.12 7.21
N LEU A 64 15.09 3.23 7.92
CA LEU A 64 16.42 3.68 8.30
C LEU A 64 17.24 2.61 9.06
N PRO A 65 16.70 1.85 10.03
CA PRO A 65 17.46 0.78 10.68
C PRO A 65 17.90 -0.31 9.70
N LEU A 66 17.02 -0.70 8.78
CA LEU A 66 17.35 -1.67 7.73
C LEU A 66 18.40 -1.13 6.78
N PHE A 67 18.31 0.14 6.40
CA PHE A 67 19.31 0.80 5.56
C PHE A 67 20.68 0.88 6.24
N ARG A 68 20.74 1.17 7.55
CA ARG A 68 22.02 1.19 8.28
C ARG A 68 22.68 -0.18 8.38
N LEU A 69 21.88 -1.25 8.51
CA LEU A 69 22.38 -2.62 8.67
C LEU A 69 22.69 -3.30 7.33
N PHE A 70 21.87 -3.07 6.31
CA PHE A 70 21.87 -3.83 5.06
C PHE A 70 22.09 -2.98 3.81
N SER A 71 22.12 -1.65 3.95
CA SER A 71 22.33 -0.69 2.86
C SER A 71 21.42 -0.98 1.66
N LEU A 72 21.96 -0.99 0.44
CA LEU A 72 21.22 -1.21 -0.81
C LEU A 72 21.02 -2.70 -1.16
N SER A 73 21.01 -3.58 -0.16
CA SER A 73 20.60 -4.98 -0.35
C SER A 73 19.07 -5.11 -0.22
N PRO A 74 18.34 -5.54 -1.28
CA PRO A 74 16.87 -5.60 -1.23
C PRO A 74 16.32 -6.74 -0.38
N GLN A 75 17.01 -7.88 -0.33
CA GLN A 75 16.50 -9.10 0.30
C GLN A 75 16.06 -8.93 1.77
N PRO A 76 16.84 -8.24 2.66
CA PRO A 76 16.43 -8.04 4.04
C PRO A 76 15.12 -7.25 4.20
N TYR A 77 14.84 -6.30 3.32
CA TYR A 77 13.60 -5.53 3.36
C TYR A 77 12.39 -6.41 3.03
N TYR A 78 12.51 -7.26 2.00
CA TYR A 78 11.46 -8.22 1.65
C TYR A 78 11.28 -9.31 2.71
N ILE A 79 12.34 -9.73 3.41
CA ILE A 79 12.22 -10.65 4.57
C ILE A 79 11.38 -10.01 5.68
N VAL A 80 11.59 -8.72 5.99
CA VAL A 80 10.80 -8.01 6.99
C VAL A 80 9.34 -7.92 6.56
N SER A 81 9.06 -7.59 5.29
CA SER A 81 7.68 -7.56 4.78
C SER A 81 7.00 -8.93 4.86
N LEU A 82 7.68 -10.00 4.45
CA LEU A 82 7.16 -11.38 4.54
C LEU A 82 6.89 -11.80 6.00
N THR A 83 7.78 -11.41 6.92
CA THR A 83 7.64 -11.70 8.36
C THR A 83 6.43 -10.96 8.94
N LEU A 84 6.27 -9.67 8.63
CA LEU A 84 5.12 -8.89 9.06
C LEU A 84 3.82 -9.46 8.51
N PHE A 85 3.80 -9.86 7.23
CA PHE A 85 2.62 -10.48 6.61
C PHE A 85 2.23 -11.82 7.28
N PHE A 86 3.21 -12.63 7.67
CA PHE A 86 2.98 -13.82 8.48
C PHE A 86 2.37 -13.47 9.85
N LEU A 87 2.93 -12.46 10.54
CA LEU A 87 2.40 -11.99 11.82
C LEU A 87 0.98 -11.43 11.71
N ASP A 88 0.68 -10.68 10.65
CA ASP A 88 -0.67 -10.20 10.34
C ASP A 88 -1.64 -11.36 10.19
N THR A 89 -1.24 -12.41 9.47
CA THR A 89 -2.06 -13.61 9.30
C THR A 89 -2.35 -14.30 10.63
N LEU A 90 -1.33 -14.40 11.51
CA LEU A 90 -1.52 -14.92 12.86
C LEU A 90 -2.49 -14.05 13.67
N LEU A 91 -2.39 -12.72 13.57
CA LEU A 91 -3.30 -11.80 14.24
C LEU A 91 -4.73 -11.91 13.73
N VAL A 92 -4.96 -12.03 12.42
CA VAL A 92 -6.29 -12.30 11.85
C VAL A 92 -6.87 -13.60 12.40
N THR A 93 -6.04 -14.64 12.45
CA THR A 93 -6.42 -15.96 13.01
C THR A 93 -6.81 -15.83 14.48
N ILE A 94 -5.97 -15.19 15.30
CA ILE A 94 -6.19 -14.98 16.73
C ILE A 94 -7.44 -14.13 16.96
N LEU A 95 -7.58 -12.98 16.28
CA LEU A 95 -8.72 -12.09 16.40
C LEU A 95 -10.03 -12.81 16.05
N THR A 96 -10.05 -13.56 14.95
CA THR A 96 -11.19 -14.38 14.54
C THR A 96 -11.53 -15.42 15.61
N TYR A 97 -10.52 -16.11 16.16
CA TYR A 97 -10.74 -17.06 17.26
C TYR A 97 -11.31 -16.38 18.49
N ARG A 98 -10.80 -15.20 18.88
CA ARG A 98 -11.29 -14.46 20.05
C ARG A 98 -12.73 -14.00 19.89
N ILE A 99 -13.14 -13.62 18.69
CA ILE A 99 -14.51 -13.16 18.41
C ILE A 99 -15.49 -14.33 18.29
N THR A 100 -15.11 -15.40 17.57
CA THR A 100 -16.02 -16.51 17.25
C THR A 100 -15.96 -17.68 18.24
N LEU A 101 -14.85 -17.82 18.97
CA LEU A 101 -14.49 -18.99 19.78
C LEU A 101 -14.49 -20.30 18.98
N HIS A 102 -14.30 -20.23 17.66
CA HIS A 102 -14.36 -21.38 16.76
C HIS A 102 -13.05 -21.54 15.97
N TYR A 103 -12.25 -22.54 16.34
CA TYR A 103 -10.89 -22.70 15.79
C TYR A 103 -10.87 -22.93 14.27
N LYS A 104 -11.81 -23.70 13.71
CA LYS A 104 -11.83 -23.95 12.25
C LYS A 104 -12.02 -22.66 11.46
N THR A 105 -12.87 -21.78 11.96
CA THR A 105 -13.15 -20.48 11.33
C THR A 105 -11.94 -19.57 11.40
N ALA A 106 -11.26 -19.56 12.55
CA ALA A 106 -10.02 -18.82 12.70
C ALA A 106 -8.95 -19.25 11.69
N TRP A 107 -8.71 -20.56 11.56
CA TRP A 107 -7.74 -21.07 10.58
C TRP A 107 -8.15 -20.78 9.15
N ILE A 108 -9.44 -20.90 8.82
CA ILE A 108 -9.94 -20.55 7.49
C ILE A 108 -9.80 -19.04 7.23
N ALA A 109 -10.06 -18.18 8.21
CA ALA A 109 -9.86 -16.74 8.07
C ALA A 109 -8.38 -16.40 7.79
N GLY A 110 -7.45 -17.04 8.50
CA GLY A 110 -6.01 -16.90 8.23
C GLY A 110 -5.65 -17.34 6.81
N ALA A 111 -6.09 -18.53 6.39
CA ALA A 111 -5.85 -19.02 5.03
C ALA A 111 -6.47 -18.12 3.95
N MET A 112 -7.70 -17.66 4.16
CA MET A 112 -8.38 -16.72 3.25
C MET A 112 -7.66 -15.39 3.19
N PHE A 113 -7.15 -14.87 4.31
CA PHE A 113 -6.37 -13.64 4.32
C PHE A 113 -5.09 -13.76 3.49
N ILE A 114 -4.37 -14.88 3.60
CA ILE A 114 -3.20 -15.15 2.76
C ILE A 114 -3.60 -15.11 1.28
N LEU A 115 -4.59 -15.92 0.89
CA LEU A 115 -5.00 -16.09 -0.51
C LEU A 115 -5.60 -14.83 -1.14
N LEU A 116 -6.27 -13.99 -0.34
CA LEU A 116 -6.82 -12.70 -0.80
C LEU A 116 -5.77 -11.58 -0.85
N SER A 117 -4.65 -11.75 -0.14
CA SER A 117 -3.65 -10.69 -0.02
C SER A 117 -2.48 -10.79 -0.99
N VAL A 118 -2.36 -11.93 -1.68
CA VAL A 118 -1.49 -12.09 -2.85
C VAL A 118 -1.86 -11.04 -3.90
N GLY A 119 -0.89 -10.50 -4.63
CA GLY A 119 -1.16 -9.69 -5.81
C GLY A 119 -1.64 -8.25 -5.58
N SER A 120 -1.50 -7.67 -4.38
CA SER A 120 -1.52 -6.19 -4.28
C SER A 120 -0.17 -5.63 -4.69
N ASP A 121 -0.16 -4.74 -5.67
CA ASP A 121 1.05 -4.06 -6.19
C ASP A 121 1.90 -3.46 -5.08
N GLY A 122 1.27 -2.84 -4.08
CA GLY A 122 1.96 -2.25 -2.94
C GLY A 122 2.75 -3.25 -2.08
N MET A 123 2.51 -4.56 -2.21
CA MET A 123 3.28 -5.61 -1.52
C MET A 123 4.54 -6.02 -2.28
N TYR A 124 4.67 -5.66 -3.56
CA TYR A 124 5.84 -5.98 -4.38
C TYR A 124 6.90 -4.88 -4.40
N TYR A 125 6.66 -3.76 -3.71
CA TYR A 125 7.69 -2.76 -3.42
C TYR A 125 8.14 -2.95 -1.97
N ALA A 126 9.43 -2.92 -1.71
CA ALA A 126 9.98 -3.25 -0.40
C ALA A 126 9.48 -2.30 0.70
N MET A 127 9.54 -0.99 0.45
CA MET A 127 9.19 0.05 1.42
C MET A 127 7.68 0.13 1.61
N GLU A 128 6.92 0.06 0.50
CA GLU A 128 5.46 0.05 0.53
C GLU A 128 4.92 -1.21 1.20
N GLY A 129 5.57 -2.34 0.95
CA GLY A 129 5.31 -3.64 1.54
C GLY A 129 5.39 -3.56 3.07
N ILE A 130 6.55 -3.14 3.58
CA ILE A 130 6.77 -2.94 5.01
C ILE A 130 5.74 -1.95 5.59
N ARG A 131 5.49 -0.83 4.91
CA ARG A 131 4.54 0.21 5.34
C ARG A 131 3.14 -0.34 5.54
N ASN A 132 2.64 -1.05 4.55
CA ASN A 132 1.30 -1.59 4.53
C ASN A 132 1.12 -2.72 5.57
N THR A 133 2.05 -3.67 5.65
CA THR A 133 1.97 -4.76 6.64
C THR A 133 2.16 -4.25 8.06
N GLN A 134 3.07 -3.29 8.28
CA GLN A 134 3.24 -2.71 9.62
C GLN A 134 1.99 -1.94 10.09
N PHE A 135 1.36 -1.19 9.20
CA PHE A 135 0.09 -0.54 9.50
C PHE A 135 -0.99 -1.56 9.86
N LEU A 136 -1.10 -2.64 9.06
CA LEU A 136 -2.06 -3.71 9.30
C LEU A 136 -1.81 -4.43 10.63
N PHE A 137 -0.55 -4.67 10.96
CA PHE A 137 -0.13 -5.26 12.24
C PHE A 137 -0.62 -4.43 13.42
N LEU A 138 -0.34 -3.12 13.38
CA LEU A 138 -0.77 -2.20 14.44
C LEU A 138 -2.29 -2.09 14.53
N LEU A 139 -2.98 -2.03 13.39
CA LEU A 139 -4.44 -2.05 13.32
C LEU A 139 -5.02 -3.31 14.00
N LEU A 140 -4.53 -4.49 13.63
CA LEU A 140 -5.00 -5.77 14.17
C LEU A 140 -4.67 -5.92 15.65
N CYS A 141 -3.49 -5.48 16.09
CA CYS A 141 -3.13 -5.43 17.52
C CYS A 141 -4.07 -4.52 18.30
N THR A 142 -4.34 -3.31 17.79
CA THR A 142 -5.25 -2.34 18.40
C THR A 142 -6.65 -2.94 18.54
N LEU A 143 -7.17 -3.57 17.49
CA LEU A 143 -8.48 -4.22 17.51
C LEU A 143 -8.55 -5.42 18.46
N LEU A 144 -7.50 -6.23 18.52
CA LEU A 144 -7.41 -7.37 19.43
C LEU A 144 -7.43 -6.93 20.90
N ILE A 145 -6.61 -5.93 21.26
CA ILE A 145 -6.56 -5.39 22.62
C ILE A 145 -7.87 -4.70 22.97
N LEU A 146 -8.44 -3.93 22.04
CA LEU A 146 -9.74 -3.30 22.22
C LEU A 146 -10.85 -4.34 22.48
N TYR A 147 -10.86 -5.43 21.72
CA TYR A 147 -11.83 -6.52 21.92
C TYR A 147 -11.65 -7.18 23.30
N GLU A 148 -10.42 -7.48 23.71
CA GLU A 148 -10.12 -8.06 25.03
C GLU A 148 -10.44 -7.09 26.19
N TYR A 149 -10.16 -5.80 26.02
CA TYR A 149 -10.59 -4.74 26.94
C TYR A 149 -12.10 -4.70 27.05
N GLY A 150 -12.81 -4.77 25.91
CA GLY A 150 -14.27 -4.84 25.86
C GLY A 150 -14.85 -6.06 26.59
N ARG A 151 -14.12 -7.19 26.60
CA ARG A 151 -14.57 -8.41 27.27
C ARG A 151 -14.32 -8.39 28.77
N HIS A 152 -13.15 -7.92 29.19
CA HIS A 152 -12.66 -8.07 30.56
C HIS A 152 -12.68 -6.77 31.40
N ARG A 153 -12.82 -5.61 30.75
CA ARG A 153 -12.79 -4.26 31.36
C ARG A 153 -11.59 -3.99 32.26
N ARG A 154 -10.45 -4.65 31.99
CA ARG A 154 -9.21 -4.47 32.77
C ARG A 154 -8.52 -3.17 32.37
N THR A 155 -8.30 -2.28 33.34
CA THR A 155 -7.56 -1.02 33.14
C THR A 155 -6.13 -1.24 32.65
N THR A 156 -5.52 -2.39 32.96
CA THR A 156 -4.19 -2.75 32.46
C THR A 156 -4.11 -2.89 30.93
N LEU A 157 -5.24 -3.12 30.25
CA LEU A 157 -5.31 -3.16 28.78
C LEU A 157 -5.55 -1.78 28.16
N TYR A 158 -5.91 -0.77 28.96
CA TYR A 158 -6.17 0.59 28.50
C TYR A 158 -4.89 1.31 28.06
N ILE A 159 -3.83 1.23 28.87
CA ILE A 159 -2.53 1.85 28.59
C ILE A 159 -1.94 1.36 27.25
N PRO A 160 -1.78 0.03 27.00
CA PRO A 160 -1.24 -0.44 25.74
C PRO A 160 -2.14 -0.12 24.54
N LEU A 161 -3.47 -0.07 24.72
CA LEU A 161 -4.41 0.35 23.68
C LEU A 161 -4.18 1.81 23.28
N TYR A 162 -4.05 2.71 24.26
CA TYR A 162 -3.78 4.12 24.02
C TYR A 162 -2.42 4.32 23.33
N ILE A 163 -1.37 3.63 23.81
CA ILE A 163 -0.04 3.69 23.20
C ILE A 163 -0.09 3.24 21.74
N LEU A 164 -0.73 2.11 21.44
CA LEU A 164 -0.83 1.63 20.07
C LEU A 164 -1.66 2.55 19.18
N PHE A 165 -2.74 3.13 19.70
CA PHE A 165 -3.53 4.11 18.98
C PHE A 165 -2.67 5.33 18.60
N VAL A 166 -1.97 5.94 19.57
CA VAL A 166 -1.07 7.08 19.35
C VAL A 166 0.05 6.75 18.37
N ILE A 167 0.70 5.58 18.52
CA ILE A 167 1.75 5.13 17.57
C ILE A 167 1.17 5.00 16.16
N THR A 168 0.00 4.39 16.01
CA THR A 168 -0.62 4.16 14.70
C THR A 168 -1.02 5.47 14.03
N THR A 169 -1.63 6.41 14.78
CA THR A 169 -2.02 7.73 14.27
C THR A 169 -0.83 8.61 13.95
N THR A 170 0.25 8.54 14.73
CA THR A 170 1.46 9.35 14.51
C THR A 170 2.24 8.87 13.29
N ILE A 171 2.40 7.55 13.13
CA ILE A 171 3.19 6.96 12.06
C ILE A 171 2.40 6.85 10.75
N PHE A 172 1.07 6.69 10.82
CA PHE A 172 0.21 6.47 9.65
C PHE A 172 -1.01 7.41 9.65
N PRO A 173 -0.82 8.74 9.68
CA PRO A 173 -1.91 9.70 9.89
C PRO A 173 -3.06 9.54 8.89
N TYR A 174 -2.77 9.43 7.59
CA TYR A 174 -3.80 9.26 6.55
C TYR A 174 -4.51 7.91 6.57
N ARG A 175 -3.90 6.88 7.18
CA ARG A 175 -4.47 5.53 7.21
C ARG A 175 -5.18 5.25 8.53
N ALA A 176 -4.82 5.97 9.59
CA ALA A 176 -5.40 5.81 10.91
C ALA A 176 -6.79 6.44 11.08
N PHE A 177 -7.27 7.26 10.12
CA PHE A 177 -8.56 7.95 10.22
C PHE A 177 -9.76 7.02 10.46
N PHE A 178 -9.75 5.82 9.88
CA PHE A 178 -10.83 4.85 10.10
C PHE A 178 -10.71 4.06 11.42
N LEU A 179 -9.61 4.21 12.17
CA LEU A 179 -9.49 3.56 13.48
C LEU A 179 -10.61 4.01 14.40
N LEU A 180 -10.98 5.28 14.37
CA LEU A 180 -12.04 5.86 15.19
C LEU A 180 -13.39 5.13 15.03
N PRO A 181 -13.96 5.00 13.82
CA PRO A 181 -15.17 4.21 13.64
C PRO A 181 -14.96 2.71 13.92
N LEU A 182 -13.77 2.15 13.71
CA LEU A 182 -13.48 0.77 14.15
C LEU A 182 -13.46 0.63 15.69
N LEU A 183 -12.96 1.62 16.43
CA LEU A 183 -13.02 1.66 17.90
C LEU A 183 -14.48 1.60 18.37
N VAL A 184 -15.38 2.26 17.64
CA VAL A 184 -16.83 2.21 17.90
C VAL A 184 -17.37 0.80 17.62
N ILE A 185 -17.07 0.20 16.46
CA ILE A 185 -17.57 -1.14 16.08
C ILE A 185 -17.15 -2.23 17.08
N TYR A 186 -15.87 -2.23 17.47
CA TYR A 186 -15.27 -3.24 18.34
C TYR A 186 -15.39 -2.90 19.84
N GLY A 187 -15.45 -1.61 20.20
CA GLY A 187 -15.46 -1.10 21.58
C GLY A 187 -16.82 -0.67 22.15
N LEU A 188 -17.86 -0.50 21.33
CA LEU A 188 -19.23 -0.16 21.80
C LEU A 188 -19.87 -1.11 22.83
N PRO A 189 -19.49 -2.39 23.03
CA PRO A 189 -20.03 -3.14 24.19
C PRO A 189 -19.66 -2.52 25.55
N VAL A 190 -18.71 -1.57 25.60
CA VAL A 190 -18.07 -1.06 26.83
C VAL A 190 -17.96 0.46 26.89
N PHE A 191 -18.53 1.21 25.94
CA PHE A 191 -18.47 2.67 25.97
C PHE A 191 -19.16 3.24 27.22
N ASN A 192 -18.35 3.47 28.25
CA ASN A 192 -18.59 4.46 29.26
C ASN A 192 -18.10 5.78 28.64
N LEU A 193 -18.94 6.81 28.61
CA LEU A 193 -18.73 8.12 27.96
C LEU A 193 -17.43 8.86 28.37
N ARG A 194 -16.59 8.29 29.23
CA ARG A 194 -15.35 8.86 29.76
C ARG A 194 -14.17 8.87 28.77
N ILE A 195 -14.17 8.05 27.72
CA ILE A 195 -13.10 8.01 26.69
C ILE A 195 -13.44 8.91 25.49
N LEU A 196 -14.72 9.25 25.30
CA LEU A 196 -15.20 10.14 24.24
C LEU A 196 -14.50 11.52 24.21
N PRO A 197 -14.18 12.18 25.36
CA PRO A 197 -13.45 13.44 25.36
C PRO A 197 -12.03 13.32 24.80
N PHE A 198 -11.36 12.17 25.00
CA PHE A 198 -10.01 11.94 24.46
C PHE A 198 -10.04 11.59 22.98
N VAL A 199 -11.03 10.81 22.55
CA VAL A 199 -11.31 10.56 21.13
C VAL A 199 -11.63 11.87 20.39
N LEU A 200 -12.42 12.75 21.00
CA LEU A 200 -12.75 14.07 20.45
C LEU A 200 -11.56 15.02 20.51
N ALA A 201 -10.76 15.00 21.58
CA ALA A 201 -9.51 15.77 21.72
C ALA A 201 -8.47 15.34 20.69
N ASP A 202 -8.32 14.05 20.40
CA ASP A 202 -7.42 13.56 19.36
C ASP A 202 -7.97 13.82 17.95
N VAL A 203 -9.30 13.74 17.73
CA VAL A 203 -9.91 14.18 16.45
C VAL A 203 -9.69 15.68 16.22
N THR A 204 -9.68 16.50 17.27
CA THR A 204 -9.36 17.93 17.17
C THR A 204 -7.87 18.15 16.99
N VAL A 205 -7.01 17.50 17.77
CA VAL A 205 -5.55 17.61 17.66
C VAL A 205 -5.09 17.11 16.29
N PHE A 206 -5.53 15.94 15.82
CA PHE A 206 -5.08 15.33 14.56
C PHE A 206 -5.94 15.64 13.33
N GLY A 207 -7.15 16.19 13.48
CA GLY A 207 -7.88 16.83 12.37
C GLY A 207 -7.30 18.21 12.04
N LEU A 208 -6.69 18.88 13.02
CA LEU A 208 -6.07 20.21 12.87
C LEU A 208 -4.55 20.16 12.67
N LEU A 209 -3.83 19.19 13.25
CA LEU A 209 -2.36 19.09 13.15
C LEU A 209 -1.85 18.93 11.72
N PRO A 210 -2.42 18.09 10.85
CA PRO A 210 -1.94 17.94 9.47
C PRO A 210 -2.06 19.24 8.67
N LYS A 211 -3.06 20.09 9.00
CA LYS A 211 -3.20 21.44 8.43
C LYS A 211 -2.22 22.46 9.05
N TRP A 212 -1.76 22.24 10.28
CA TRP A 212 -0.79 23.09 10.97
C TRP A 212 0.68 22.71 10.69
N LEU A 213 0.95 21.43 10.40
CA LEU A 213 2.29 20.87 10.18
C LEU A 213 2.66 20.76 8.69
N SER A 214 1.79 21.20 7.78
CA SER A 214 2.05 21.32 6.35
C SER A 214 2.25 22.80 5.99
N PRO A 215 3.50 23.29 5.88
CA PRO A 215 3.77 24.66 5.46
C PRO A 215 3.50 24.91 3.97
N GLN A 216 3.06 23.90 3.20
CA GLN A 216 2.92 23.98 1.74
C GLN A 216 1.53 23.63 1.20
N SER A 217 0.53 23.38 2.06
CA SER A 217 -0.85 23.33 1.56
C SER A 217 -1.32 24.75 1.30
N SER A 218 -1.23 25.18 0.05
CA SER A 218 -1.87 26.36 -0.53
C SER A 218 -3.41 26.36 -0.42
N MET A 219 -4.01 25.38 0.24
CA MET A 219 -5.35 25.52 0.81
C MET A 219 -5.25 26.35 2.08
N GLY A 220 -5.59 27.64 1.96
CA GLY A 220 -5.52 28.63 3.02
C GLY A 220 -6.02 28.12 4.37
N HIS A 221 -5.44 28.66 5.44
CA HIS A 221 -5.80 28.39 6.82
C HIS A 221 -7.31 28.60 7.07
N ILE A 222 -8.12 27.55 6.86
CA ILE A 222 -9.52 27.58 7.29
C ILE A 222 -9.50 27.32 8.79
N HIS A 223 -9.77 28.36 9.58
CA HIS A 223 -9.93 28.26 11.02
C HIS A 223 -11.04 27.22 11.33
N PRO A 224 -10.94 26.38 12.38
CA PRO A 224 -11.97 25.39 12.70
C PRO A 224 -13.37 25.99 12.87
N LEU A 225 -13.44 27.22 13.38
CA LEU A 225 -14.68 28.01 13.45
C LEU A 225 -15.19 28.43 12.06
N ASP A 226 -14.30 28.74 11.13
CA ASP A 226 -14.67 29.06 9.74
C ASP A 226 -15.13 27.81 8.98
N PHE A 227 -14.55 26.63 9.23
CA PHE A 227 -15.05 25.36 8.67
C PHE A 227 -16.45 25.00 9.21
N LEU A 228 -16.66 25.17 10.52
CA LEU A 228 -17.96 24.93 11.16
C LEU A 228 -19.03 25.94 10.69
N ASN A 229 -18.66 27.19 10.42
CA ASN A 229 -19.60 28.25 10.02
C ASN A 229 -19.83 28.33 8.50
N SER A 230 -18.81 28.04 7.68
CA SER A 230 -18.90 28.16 6.21
C SER A 230 -19.14 26.84 5.50
N SER A 231 -18.55 25.74 5.99
CA SER A 231 -18.53 24.47 5.28
C SER A 231 -19.50 23.45 5.86
N LEU A 232 -19.80 23.48 7.16
CA LEU A 232 -20.77 22.56 7.79
C LEU A 232 -22.22 22.79 7.31
N PRO A 233 -22.73 24.03 7.17
CA PRO A 233 -24.07 24.27 6.63
C PRO A 233 -24.15 23.84 5.17
N HIS A 234 -23.14 24.15 4.35
CA HIS A 234 -23.07 23.68 2.97
C HIS A 234 -22.89 22.17 2.86
N LEU A 235 -22.14 21.52 3.75
CA LEU A 235 -22.02 20.06 3.82
C LEU A 235 -23.33 19.41 4.24
N LEU A 236 -24.06 19.97 5.21
CA LEU A 236 -25.38 19.48 5.65
C LEU A 236 -26.46 19.72 4.60
N GLN A 237 -26.44 20.87 3.93
CA GLN A 237 -27.38 21.22 2.88
C GLN A 237 -27.12 20.40 1.61
N ASN A 238 -25.85 20.25 1.19
CA ASN A 238 -25.46 19.31 0.13
C ASN A 238 -25.73 17.87 0.54
N PHE A 239 -25.52 17.49 1.81
CA PHE A 239 -25.84 16.14 2.30
C PHE A 239 -27.34 15.82 2.17
N LEU A 240 -28.23 16.72 2.59
CA LEU A 240 -29.67 16.56 2.44
C LEU A 240 -30.10 16.55 0.97
N PHE A 241 -29.54 17.46 0.17
CA PHE A 241 -29.89 17.60 -1.24
C PHE A 241 -29.40 16.40 -2.07
N THR A 242 -28.14 15.99 -1.90
CA THR A 242 -27.53 14.85 -2.60
C THR A 242 -28.08 13.51 -2.12
N PHE A 243 -28.43 13.36 -0.83
CA PHE A 243 -29.12 12.16 -0.33
C PHE A 243 -30.49 11.99 -0.98
N LEU A 244 -31.30 13.06 -1.03
CA LEU A 244 -32.59 13.06 -1.73
C LEU A 244 -32.43 12.85 -3.24
N TYR A 245 -31.38 13.40 -3.85
CA TYR A 245 -31.10 13.24 -5.28
C TYR A 245 -30.66 11.82 -5.65
N SER A 246 -29.88 11.16 -4.78
CA SER A 246 -29.42 9.76 -4.98
C SER A 246 -30.53 8.71 -4.85
N LEU A 247 -31.69 9.09 -4.30
CA LEU A 247 -32.89 8.25 -4.20
C LEU A 247 -33.78 8.34 -5.45
N ILE A 248 -33.52 9.28 -6.35
CA ILE A 248 -34.24 9.45 -7.61
C ILE A 248 -33.49 8.65 -8.71
N PRO A 249 -34.16 7.74 -9.44
CA PRO A 249 -33.52 6.95 -10.49
C PRO A 249 -32.86 7.84 -11.56
N ASN A 250 -31.70 7.41 -12.06
CA ASN A 250 -30.83 8.07 -13.06
C ASN A 250 -31.47 8.39 -14.44
N THR A 251 -32.80 8.46 -14.56
CA THR A 251 -33.52 8.77 -15.80
C THR A 251 -33.88 10.24 -15.97
N LEU A 252 -33.71 11.07 -14.93
CA LEU A 252 -33.98 12.52 -14.98
C LEU A 252 -32.85 13.44 -15.53
N PRO A 253 -31.54 13.10 -15.53
CA PRO A 253 -30.50 14.05 -15.96
C PRO A 253 -30.53 14.37 -17.46
N ALA A 254 -31.28 13.61 -18.26
CA ALA A 254 -31.41 13.86 -19.71
C ALA A 254 -32.28 15.08 -20.06
N ARG A 255 -33.06 15.64 -19.12
CA ARG A 255 -34.00 16.75 -19.39
C ARG A 255 -33.61 18.10 -18.81
N PHE A 256 -32.62 18.18 -17.93
CA PHE A 256 -32.18 19.45 -17.32
C PHE A 256 -30.64 19.53 -17.29
N PRO A 257 -30.00 19.98 -18.38
CA PRO A 257 -28.54 20.02 -18.50
C PRO A 257 -27.86 21.01 -17.54
N GLU A 258 -28.60 21.93 -16.93
CA GLU A 258 -28.10 22.82 -15.87
C GLU A 258 -27.93 22.10 -14.51
N TRP A 259 -28.43 20.86 -14.39
CA TRP A 259 -28.33 20.02 -13.20
C TRP A 259 -27.29 18.91 -13.39
N GLN A 260 -26.22 19.18 -14.13
CA GLN A 260 -25.07 18.28 -14.14
C GLN A 260 -24.40 18.32 -12.76
N PRO A 261 -24.21 17.16 -12.10
CA PRO A 261 -23.41 17.12 -10.89
C PRO A 261 -22.02 17.66 -11.25
N ILE A 262 -21.60 18.72 -10.56
CA ILE A 262 -20.26 19.30 -10.69
C ILE A 262 -19.28 18.13 -10.61
N ALA A 263 -18.52 17.91 -11.69
CA ALA A 263 -17.50 16.88 -11.74
C ALA A 263 -16.57 17.06 -10.52
N GLY A 264 -16.66 16.14 -9.55
CA GLY A 264 -15.95 16.24 -8.28
C GLY A 264 -16.79 15.99 -7.02
N THR A 265 -18.12 15.92 -7.09
CA THR A 265 -18.97 15.66 -5.91
C THR A 265 -19.57 14.25 -5.88
N TYR A 266 -18.72 13.22 -5.85
CA TYR A 266 -19.15 11.88 -5.46
C TYR A 266 -19.16 11.74 -3.93
N PHE A 267 -20.05 12.49 -3.28
CA PHE A 267 -20.38 12.30 -1.86
C PHE A 267 -21.78 11.69 -1.72
N PRO A 268 -21.93 10.36 -1.83
CA PRO A 268 -22.98 9.71 -1.07
C PRO A 268 -22.47 8.42 -0.40
N PRO A 269 -21.76 8.50 0.76
CA PRO A 269 -21.72 7.32 1.62
C PRO A 269 -21.86 7.56 3.13
N ILE A 270 -21.84 8.80 3.64
CA ILE A 270 -22.06 9.06 5.08
C ILE A 270 -23.46 8.59 5.50
N GLY A 271 -24.48 8.85 4.67
CA GLY A 271 -25.85 8.41 4.92
C GLY A 271 -25.99 6.88 4.92
N LEU A 272 -25.29 6.19 4.01
CA LEU A 272 -25.24 4.72 3.98
C LEU A 272 -24.48 4.15 5.18
N ILE A 273 -23.42 4.78 5.66
CA ILE A 273 -22.67 4.33 6.84
C ILE A 273 -23.44 4.60 8.12
N LEU A 274 -24.09 5.77 8.24
CA LEU A 274 -25.01 6.03 9.34
C LEU A 274 -26.16 5.03 9.30
N LEU A 275 -26.74 4.76 8.13
CA LEU A 275 -27.76 3.72 7.95
C LEU A 275 -27.21 2.33 8.33
N PHE A 276 -26.01 1.94 7.90
CA PHE A 276 -25.39 0.67 8.25
C PHE A 276 -25.03 0.58 9.73
N CYS A 277 -24.59 1.67 10.36
CA CYS A 277 -24.34 1.78 11.80
C CYS A 277 -25.65 1.71 12.61
N ILE A 278 -26.72 2.35 12.13
CA ILE A 278 -28.07 2.30 12.71
C ILE A 278 -28.64 0.88 12.56
N VAL A 279 -28.56 0.27 11.37
CA VAL A 279 -28.99 -1.11 11.10
C VAL A 279 -28.17 -2.10 11.92
N PHE A 280 -26.85 -1.89 12.05
CA PHE A 280 -25.99 -2.66 12.95
C PHE A 280 -26.48 -2.55 14.40
N PHE A 281 -26.75 -1.34 14.87
CA PHE A 281 -27.22 -1.09 16.22
C PHE A 281 -28.57 -1.76 16.50
N LEU A 282 -29.51 -1.66 15.56
CA LEU A 282 -30.85 -2.25 15.65
C LEU A 282 -30.82 -3.80 15.63
N ILE A 283 -29.91 -4.40 14.85
CA ILE A 283 -29.84 -5.86 14.67
C ILE A 283 -28.93 -6.53 15.72
N ARG A 284 -27.94 -5.80 16.26
CA ARG A 284 -26.91 -6.35 17.18
C ARG A 284 -27.47 -7.03 18.42
N ASN A 285 -28.56 -6.51 18.99
CA ASN A 285 -29.17 -7.07 20.20
C ASN A 285 -30.13 -8.24 19.92
N ARG A 286 -30.51 -8.46 18.65
CA ARG A 286 -31.46 -9.52 18.26
C ARG A 286 -30.83 -10.68 17.49
N SER A 287 -29.63 -10.51 16.94
CA SER A 287 -29.01 -11.54 16.09
C SER A 287 -28.22 -12.60 16.86
N ARG A 288 -28.19 -13.84 16.35
CA ARG A 288 -27.34 -14.90 16.89
C ARG A 288 -25.86 -14.55 16.68
N LYS A 289 -24.98 -15.03 17.58
CA LYS A 289 -23.52 -14.84 17.54
C LYS A 289 -22.87 -14.84 16.14
N PRO A 290 -23.15 -15.79 15.24
CA PRO A 290 -22.50 -15.81 13.92
C PRO A 290 -22.96 -14.68 12.98
N TYR A 291 -24.22 -14.23 13.04
CA TYR A 291 -24.70 -13.10 12.23
C TYR A 291 -24.11 -11.78 12.71
N ARG A 292 -23.94 -11.61 14.03
CA ARG A 292 -23.25 -10.46 14.60
C ARG A 292 -21.81 -10.36 14.11
N PHE A 293 -21.11 -11.50 14.02
CA PHE A 293 -19.76 -11.56 13.45
C PHE A 293 -19.73 -11.13 11.98
N LEU A 294 -20.63 -11.64 11.15
CA LEU A 294 -20.74 -11.22 9.74
C LEU A 294 -20.99 -9.72 9.60
N LEU A 295 -21.94 -9.20 10.38
CA LEU A 295 -22.35 -7.80 10.33
C LEU A 295 -21.23 -6.85 10.79
N MET A 296 -20.44 -7.24 11.81
CA MET A 296 -19.24 -6.49 12.22
C MET A 296 -18.24 -6.37 11.08
N ASN A 297 -17.97 -7.47 10.36
CA ASN A 297 -17.00 -7.45 9.27
C ASN A 297 -17.49 -6.65 8.06
N ILE A 298 -18.77 -6.75 7.68
CA ILE A 298 -19.37 -5.90 6.62
C ILE A 298 -19.20 -4.42 6.99
N LEU A 299 -19.49 -4.07 8.23
CA LEU A 299 -19.38 -2.69 8.69
C LEU A 299 -17.92 -2.19 8.69
N SER A 300 -16.96 -3.04 9.09
CA SER A 300 -15.54 -2.71 9.00
C SER A 300 -15.09 -2.51 7.55
N ILE A 301 -15.51 -3.37 6.62
CA ILE A 301 -15.23 -3.23 5.19
C ILE A 301 -15.76 -1.89 4.67
N ALA A 302 -17.02 -1.57 4.96
CA ALA A 302 -17.66 -0.34 4.52
C ALA A 302 -16.97 0.91 5.09
N VAL A 303 -16.67 0.92 6.39
CA VAL A 303 -15.99 2.03 7.06
C VAL A 303 -14.62 2.31 6.46
N ILE A 304 -13.80 1.28 6.28
CA ILE A 304 -12.43 1.45 5.75
C ILE A 304 -12.47 1.91 4.30
N SER A 305 -13.27 1.25 3.47
CA SER A 305 -13.41 1.60 2.04
C SER A 305 -13.88 3.05 1.88
N PHE A 306 -14.81 3.47 2.74
CA PHE A 306 -15.30 4.83 2.75
C PHE A 306 -14.27 5.86 3.20
N SER A 307 -13.60 5.62 4.33
CA SER A 307 -12.60 6.55 4.85
C SER A 307 -11.48 6.80 3.83
N PHE A 308 -11.12 5.80 3.02
CA PHE A 308 -10.20 6.02 1.90
C PHE A 308 -10.82 6.88 0.79
N SER A 309 -12.06 6.62 0.37
CA SER A 309 -12.74 7.46 -0.62
C SER A 309 -12.89 8.93 -0.21
N LEU A 310 -12.95 9.22 1.10
CA LEU A 310 -13.02 10.59 1.63
C LEU A 310 -11.70 11.35 1.55
N ILE A 311 -10.57 10.66 1.68
CA ILE A 311 -9.25 11.29 1.83
C ILE A 311 -8.63 11.55 0.46
N THR A 312 -8.81 10.63 -0.48
CA THR A 312 -7.98 10.64 -1.68
C THR A 312 -8.46 11.60 -2.75
N ASN A 313 -9.78 11.83 -2.94
CA ASN A 313 -10.35 12.68 -4.03
C ASN A 313 -9.76 12.44 -5.45
N GLU A 314 -8.88 11.45 -5.59
CA GLU A 314 -8.02 11.10 -6.70
C GLU A 314 -8.45 9.74 -7.25
N TYR A 315 -8.12 9.52 -8.52
CA TYR A 315 -8.46 8.35 -9.32
C TYR A 315 -8.21 7.02 -8.60
N MET A 316 -8.98 5.99 -8.99
CA MET A 316 -9.01 4.66 -8.35
C MET A 316 -7.65 3.95 -8.23
N ASP A 317 -6.63 4.31 -9.01
CA ASP A 317 -5.35 3.59 -9.05
C ASP A 317 -4.54 3.67 -7.75
N THR A 318 -4.59 4.79 -7.01
CA THR A 318 -3.96 4.87 -5.68
C THR A 318 -4.82 4.20 -4.61
N ASN A 319 -6.15 4.12 -4.78
CA ASN A 319 -7.07 3.53 -3.81
C ASN A 319 -6.82 2.02 -3.59
N TYR A 320 -6.43 1.27 -4.62
CA TYR A 320 -6.15 -0.16 -4.48
C TYR A 320 -5.00 -0.48 -3.53
N ARG A 321 -4.00 0.41 -3.42
CA ARG A 321 -2.86 0.25 -2.49
C ARG A 321 -3.31 0.33 -1.03
N TYR A 322 -4.37 1.09 -0.76
CA TYR A 322 -4.89 1.36 0.57
C TYR A 322 -5.97 0.36 1.03
N LEU A 323 -6.60 -0.35 0.08
CA LEU A 323 -7.59 -1.40 0.37
C LEU A 323 -7.01 -2.65 1.04
N LEU A 324 -5.68 -2.76 1.26
CA LEU A 324 -5.11 -3.86 2.03
C LEU A 324 -5.76 -4.00 3.42
N ALA A 325 -6.07 -2.88 4.07
CA ALA A 325 -6.69 -2.86 5.38
C ALA A 325 -8.10 -3.49 5.40
N VAL A 326 -8.77 -3.59 4.25
CA VAL A 326 -10.09 -4.23 4.11
C VAL A 326 -9.98 -5.76 4.11
N ARG A 327 -8.86 -6.32 3.64
CA ARG A 327 -8.69 -7.76 3.38
C ARG A 327 -8.87 -8.65 4.60
N PRO A 328 -8.38 -8.32 5.81
CA PRO A 328 -8.67 -9.11 7.01
C PRO A 328 -10.17 -9.28 7.26
N PHE A 329 -10.95 -8.22 7.07
CA PHE A 329 -12.39 -8.22 7.33
C PHE A 329 -13.15 -9.00 6.26
N VAL A 330 -12.69 -8.97 5.00
CA VAL A 330 -13.23 -9.84 3.94
C VAL A 330 -12.95 -11.30 4.27
N ALA A 331 -11.72 -11.64 4.65
CA ALA A 331 -11.34 -13.00 5.04
C ALA A 331 -12.17 -13.51 6.22
N MET A 332 -12.33 -12.68 7.26
CA MET A 332 -13.18 -12.94 8.41
C MET A 332 -14.64 -13.12 8.02
N PHE A 333 -15.19 -12.24 7.19
CA PHE A 333 -16.57 -12.34 6.67
C PHE A 333 -16.80 -13.66 5.93
N LEU A 334 -15.93 -14.00 4.96
CA LEU A 334 -16.03 -15.24 4.18
C LEU A 334 -15.94 -16.47 5.08
N SER A 335 -15.01 -16.49 6.04
CA SER A 335 -14.89 -17.59 7.01
C SER A 335 -16.15 -17.73 7.89
N GLY A 336 -16.81 -16.61 8.22
CA GLY A 336 -18.05 -16.57 8.98
C GLY A 336 -19.24 -17.16 8.21
N LEU A 337 -19.30 -16.95 6.90
CA LEU A 337 -20.36 -17.50 6.05
C LEU A 337 -20.36 -19.02 6.09
N LEU A 338 -19.19 -19.65 6.18
CA LEU A 338 -19.04 -21.10 6.28
C LEU A 338 -19.63 -21.69 7.57
N ILE A 339 -19.67 -20.91 8.66
CA ILE A 339 -20.30 -21.35 9.93
C ILE A 339 -21.82 -21.19 9.87
N CYS A 340 -22.33 -20.21 9.13
CA CYS A 340 -23.72 -19.76 9.22
C CYS A 340 -24.78 -20.74 8.65
N ARG A 341 -24.46 -22.04 8.48
CA ARG A 341 -25.29 -23.02 7.75
C ARG A 341 -25.81 -22.45 6.42
N THR A 342 -24.97 -21.67 5.75
CA THR A 342 -25.25 -21.18 4.40
C THR A 342 -25.45 -22.36 3.47
N ARG A 343 -26.27 -22.17 2.43
CA ARG A 343 -26.55 -23.24 1.46
C ARG A 343 -25.22 -23.73 0.85
N LYS A 344 -25.03 -25.04 0.68
CA LYS A 344 -23.77 -25.66 0.22
C LYS A 344 -23.21 -25.02 -1.08
N TRP A 345 -24.07 -24.53 -1.96
CA TRP A 345 -23.65 -23.84 -3.19
C TRP A 345 -22.97 -22.49 -2.94
N ILE A 346 -23.31 -21.77 -1.86
CA ILE A 346 -22.63 -20.53 -1.48
C ILE A 346 -21.19 -20.82 -1.06
N ILE A 347 -20.99 -21.91 -0.32
CA ILE A 347 -19.65 -22.38 0.09
C ILE A 347 -18.82 -22.73 -1.15
N PHE A 348 -19.41 -23.47 -2.09
CA PHE A 348 -18.76 -23.82 -3.35
C PHE A 348 -18.37 -22.56 -4.15
N LEU A 349 -19.27 -21.59 -4.26
CA LEU A 349 -19.03 -20.32 -4.94
C LEU A 349 -17.86 -19.54 -4.29
N ILE A 350 -17.82 -19.46 -2.95
CA ILE A 350 -16.72 -18.80 -2.23
C ILE A 350 -15.38 -19.48 -2.53
N ILE A 351 -15.33 -20.81 -2.44
CA ILE A 351 -14.10 -21.56 -2.73
C ILE A 351 -13.68 -21.32 -4.19
N PHE A 352 -14.61 -21.42 -5.13
CA PHE A 352 -14.35 -21.17 -6.54
C PHE A 352 -13.80 -19.77 -6.81
N LEU A 353 -14.41 -18.72 -6.24
CA LEU A 353 -13.96 -17.35 -6.39
C LEU A 353 -12.56 -17.12 -5.79
N VAL A 354 -12.30 -17.68 -4.61
CA VAL A 354 -10.99 -17.59 -3.95
C VAL A 354 -9.92 -18.31 -4.78
N THR A 355 -10.24 -19.48 -5.35
CA THR A 355 -9.33 -20.21 -6.23
C THR A 355 -9.03 -19.43 -7.51
N ILE A 356 -10.04 -18.86 -8.19
CA ILE A 356 -9.80 -18.02 -9.38
C ILE A 356 -8.92 -16.82 -9.03
N HIS A 357 -9.20 -16.16 -7.90
CA HIS A 357 -8.42 -15.01 -7.46
C HIS A 357 -6.96 -15.41 -7.18
N ALA A 358 -6.74 -16.52 -6.48
CA ALA A 358 -5.41 -17.06 -6.21
C ALA A 358 -4.64 -17.40 -7.51
N LEU A 359 -5.30 -18.00 -8.50
CA LEU A 359 -4.66 -18.32 -9.80
C LEU A 359 -4.25 -17.07 -10.56
N LYS A 360 -5.15 -16.09 -10.69
CA LYS A 360 -4.84 -14.79 -11.31
C LYS A 360 -3.69 -14.07 -10.61
N HIS A 361 -3.62 -14.21 -9.29
CA HIS A 361 -2.54 -13.60 -8.51
C HIS A 361 -1.20 -14.27 -8.69
N VAL A 362 -1.15 -15.61 -8.80
CA VAL A 362 0.10 -16.32 -9.14
C VAL A 362 0.59 -15.89 -10.52
N GLU A 363 -0.31 -15.76 -11.50
CA GLU A 363 0.03 -15.27 -12.83
C GLU A 363 0.61 -13.84 -12.77
N TYR A 364 -0.06 -12.93 -12.07
CA TYR A 364 0.40 -11.57 -11.89
C TYR A 364 1.75 -11.49 -11.15
N GLN A 365 1.92 -12.28 -10.09
CA GLN A 365 3.16 -12.36 -9.33
C GLN A 365 4.33 -12.83 -10.20
N ASN A 366 4.12 -13.84 -11.04
CA ASN A 366 5.13 -14.31 -11.98
C ASN A 366 5.51 -13.20 -12.97
N GLN A 367 4.53 -12.44 -13.48
CA GLN A 367 4.81 -11.28 -14.35
C GLN A 367 5.66 -10.23 -13.62
N VAL A 368 5.32 -9.87 -12.38
CA VAL A 368 6.10 -8.92 -11.57
C VAL A 368 7.52 -9.43 -11.33
N ILE A 369 7.72 -10.73 -11.06
CA ILE A 369 9.05 -11.32 -10.85
C ILE A 369 9.87 -11.32 -12.14
N ILE A 370 9.27 -11.61 -13.28
CA ILE A 370 9.95 -11.54 -14.57
C ILE A 370 10.38 -10.10 -14.86
N MET A 371 9.52 -9.13 -14.57
CA MET A 371 9.80 -7.71 -14.83
C MET A 371 10.81 -7.10 -13.84
N ARG A 372 10.69 -7.40 -12.54
CA ARG A 372 11.42 -6.72 -11.44
C ARG A 372 12.30 -7.64 -10.59
N GLY A 373 12.43 -8.91 -10.95
CA GLY A 373 13.27 -9.88 -10.28
C GLY A 373 14.62 -10.04 -10.95
N SER A 374 14.77 -11.11 -11.74
CA SER A 374 16.04 -11.51 -12.33
C SER A 374 16.60 -10.47 -13.31
N PHE A 375 15.73 -9.90 -14.17
CA PHE A 375 16.11 -8.91 -15.17
C PHE A 375 16.75 -7.67 -14.52
N ALA A 376 16.04 -7.01 -13.61
CA ALA A 376 16.51 -5.79 -12.96
C ALA A 376 17.82 -6.03 -12.18
N LYS A 377 17.92 -7.15 -11.47
CA LYS A 377 19.14 -7.54 -10.75
C LYS A 377 20.33 -7.69 -11.68
N LYS A 378 20.16 -8.39 -12.82
CA LYS A 378 21.21 -8.57 -13.83
C LYS A 378 21.54 -7.25 -14.52
N ALA A 379 20.54 -6.42 -14.83
CA ALA A 379 20.73 -5.12 -15.47
C ALA A 379 21.57 -4.17 -14.59
N ILE A 380 21.17 -3.97 -13.34
CA ILE A 380 21.91 -3.13 -12.40
C ILE A 380 23.31 -3.69 -12.15
N ALA A 381 23.45 -5.02 -11.94
CA ALA A 381 24.77 -5.62 -11.76
C ALA A 381 25.69 -5.40 -12.97
N THR A 382 25.14 -5.49 -14.19
CA THR A 382 25.90 -5.26 -15.43
C THR A 382 26.36 -3.81 -15.53
N ILE A 383 25.48 -2.84 -15.25
CA ILE A 383 25.85 -1.41 -15.19
C ILE A 383 26.96 -1.18 -14.17
N LEU A 384 26.80 -1.66 -12.93
CA LEU A 384 27.78 -1.44 -11.87
C LEU A 384 29.13 -2.12 -12.13
N THR A 385 29.13 -3.22 -12.89
CA THR A 385 30.36 -3.93 -13.26
C THR A 385 31.13 -3.20 -14.36
N HIS A 386 30.44 -2.69 -15.38
CA HIS A 386 31.08 -2.02 -16.52
C HIS A 386 31.33 -0.53 -16.28
N VAL A 387 30.55 0.07 -15.38
CA VAL A 387 30.65 1.47 -14.98
C VAL A 387 30.81 1.50 -13.46
N PRO A 388 31.98 1.19 -12.89
CA PRO A 388 32.15 1.11 -11.44
C PRO A 388 32.12 2.48 -10.72
N SER A 389 32.27 3.58 -11.46
CA SER A 389 32.25 4.94 -10.91
C SER A 389 31.76 5.96 -11.93
N ILE A 390 31.08 7.00 -11.44
CA ILE A 390 30.61 8.12 -12.26
C ILE A 390 31.54 9.32 -12.08
N ARG A 391 32.18 9.78 -13.18
CA ARG A 391 33.21 10.84 -13.19
C ARG A 391 32.74 12.19 -13.75
N GLY A 392 31.43 12.35 -13.94
CA GLY A 392 30.84 13.55 -14.54
C GLY A 392 29.46 13.25 -15.09
N ASN A 393 28.99 14.06 -16.03
CA ASN A 393 27.73 13.82 -16.71
C ASN A 393 27.80 12.48 -17.45
N THR A 394 26.87 11.60 -17.11
CA THR A 394 26.85 10.23 -17.58
C THR A 394 25.48 9.93 -18.16
N LEU A 395 25.50 9.41 -19.37
CA LEU A 395 24.31 9.09 -20.14
C LEU A 395 24.31 7.59 -20.43
N PHE A 396 23.29 6.91 -19.92
CA PHE A 396 23.04 5.50 -20.19
C PHE A 396 22.04 5.41 -21.35
N PHE A 397 22.49 4.87 -22.47
CA PHE A 397 21.63 4.60 -23.61
C PHE A 397 21.26 3.11 -23.63
N LEU A 398 19.95 2.82 -23.54
CA LEU A 398 19.43 1.48 -23.68
C LEU A 398 18.85 1.25 -25.08
N ASP A 399 19.42 0.29 -25.78
CA ASP A 399 18.86 -0.29 -26.98
C ASP A 399 18.00 -1.52 -26.64
N ALA A 400 16.69 -1.44 -26.85
CA ALA A 400 15.75 -2.52 -26.58
C ALA A 400 14.88 -2.84 -27.80
N SER A 401 15.09 -3.98 -28.45
CA SER A 401 14.39 -4.35 -29.69
C SER A 401 12.85 -4.41 -29.58
N THR A 402 12.29 -4.54 -28.38
CA THR A 402 10.84 -4.66 -28.15
C THR A 402 10.32 -3.68 -27.08
N ASN A 403 9.01 -3.37 -27.14
CA ASN A 403 8.29 -2.62 -26.10
C ASN A 403 8.43 -3.28 -24.72
N GLU A 404 8.41 -4.61 -24.67
CA GLU A 404 8.48 -5.36 -23.42
C GLU A 404 9.84 -5.20 -22.73
N LEU A 405 10.93 -5.28 -23.48
CA LEU A 405 12.28 -5.08 -22.92
C LEU A 405 12.50 -3.65 -22.42
N ARG A 406 11.97 -2.66 -23.15
CA ARG A 406 11.93 -1.27 -22.68
C ARG A 406 11.19 -1.15 -21.37
N HIS A 407 10.00 -1.72 -21.28
CA HIS A 407 9.19 -1.69 -20.07
C HIS A 407 9.94 -2.33 -18.90
N ARG A 408 10.55 -3.51 -19.09
CA ARG A 408 11.34 -4.19 -18.05
C ARG A 408 12.52 -3.35 -17.55
N PHE A 409 13.21 -2.65 -18.46
CA PHE A 409 14.30 -1.76 -18.05
C PHE A 409 13.80 -0.49 -17.37
N GLY A 410 12.71 0.10 -17.87
CA GLY A 410 12.00 1.19 -17.19
C GLY A 410 11.62 0.78 -15.77
N GLU A 411 11.04 -0.40 -15.58
CA GLU A 411 10.72 -0.98 -14.27
C GLU A 411 11.95 -1.11 -13.34
N ALA A 412 13.13 -1.40 -13.91
CA ALA A 412 14.37 -1.56 -13.15
C ALA A 412 15.00 -0.22 -12.69
N VAL A 413 14.81 0.86 -13.45
CA VAL A 413 15.54 2.13 -13.23
C VAL A 413 14.65 3.35 -12.96
N GLN A 414 13.35 3.30 -13.25
CA GLN A 414 12.46 4.43 -12.98
C GLN A 414 12.30 4.67 -11.48
N VAL A 415 11.95 5.91 -11.14
CA VAL A 415 11.77 6.39 -9.78
C VAL A 415 10.50 7.22 -9.74
N GLY A 416 9.65 7.02 -8.73
CA GLY A 416 8.29 7.60 -8.76
C GLY A 416 8.26 9.12 -8.72
N THR A 417 9.12 9.75 -7.92
CA THR A 417 9.13 11.20 -7.69
C THR A 417 10.34 11.92 -8.30
N PHE A 418 11.24 11.18 -8.96
CA PHE A 418 12.51 11.68 -9.47
C PHE A 418 12.74 11.25 -10.91
N PRO A 419 13.68 11.90 -11.64
CA PRO A 419 14.14 11.40 -12.92
C PRO A 419 14.68 9.96 -12.80
N SER A 420 14.63 9.21 -13.91
CA SER A 420 15.10 7.82 -13.98
C SER A 420 16.55 7.63 -13.51
N GLY A 421 17.40 8.65 -13.70
CA GLY A 421 18.78 8.64 -13.20
C GLY A 421 18.91 8.49 -11.69
N ALA A 422 17.88 8.79 -10.89
CA ALA A 422 17.93 8.73 -9.44
C ALA A 422 18.11 7.31 -8.86
N SER A 423 17.68 6.27 -9.58
CA SER A 423 17.92 4.88 -9.17
C SER A 423 19.41 4.56 -9.18
N LEU A 424 20.11 4.87 -10.28
CA LEU A 424 21.55 4.72 -10.39
C LEU A 424 22.31 5.68 -9.47
N ALA A 425 21.83 6.92 -9.33
CA ALA A 425 22.40 7.91 -8.43
C ALA A 425 22.41 7.41 -6.97
N THR A 426 21.40 6.63 -6.58
CA THR A 426 21.34 5.95 -5.28
C THR A 426 22.48 4.95 -5.11
N TYR A 427 22.76 4.11 -6.12
CA TYR A 427 23.87 3.15 -6.08
C TYR A 427 25.24 3.82 -6.06
N TYR A 428 25.42 4.86 -6.89
CA TYR A 428 26.69 5.60 -6.98
C TYR A 428 26.88 6.65 -5.88
N LYS A 429 25.87 6.87 -5.02
CA LYS A 429 25.87 7.90 -3.97
C LYS A 429 26.21 9.29 -4.51
N THR A 430 25.57 9.65 -5.63
CA THR A 430 25.76 10.93 -6.31
C THR A 430 24.41 11.57 -6.64
N THR A 431 24.43 12.82 -7.13
CA THR A 431 23.20 13.52 -7.52
C THR A 431 22.68 13.00 -8.85
N TYR A 432 21.37 12.86 -8.98
CA TYR A 432 20.74 12.40 -10.22
C TYR A 432 20.92 13.39 -11.37
N ASP A 433 21.21 14.67 -11.10
CA ASP A 433 21.44 15.71 -12.13
C ASP A 433 22.60 15.38 -13.08
N ARG A 434 23.48 14.44 -12.70
CA ARG A 434 24.63 14.00 -13.49
C ARG A 434 24.38 12.68 -14.23
N ILE A 435 23.20 12.08 -14.09
CA ILE A 435 22.89 10.76 -14.61
C ILE A 435 21.59 10.85 -15.40
N GLU A 436 21.67 10.59 -16.68
CA GLU A 436 20.51 10.50 -17.55
C GLU A 436 20.40 9.09 -18.14
N ILE A 437 19.17 8.64 -18.35
CA ILE A 437 18.86 7.33 -18.91
C ILE A 437 17.86 7.54 -20.05
N THR A 438 18.19 7.08 -21.24
CA THR A 438 17.34 7.20 -22.44
C THR A 438 17.34 5.92 -23.27
N ASP A 439 16.45 5.85 -24.25
CA ASP A 439 16.35 4.75 -25.20
C ASP A 439 16.24 5.25 -26.66
N TYR A 440 16.31 4.30 -27.61
CA TYR A 440 16.25 4.61 -29.05
C TYR A 440 14.87 5.06 -29.56
N VAL A 441 13.78 4.92 -28.79
CA VAL A 441 12.47 5.43 -29.22
C VAL A 441 12.35 6.90 -28.92
N HIS A 442 13.02 7.33 -27.85
CA HIS A 442 13.07 8.72 -27.43
C HIS A 442 14.35 9.41 -27.95
N CYS A 443 14.67 9.24 -29.24
CA CYS A 443 15.82 9.89 -29.86
C CYS A 443 15.77 11.42 -29.71
N ASP A 444 14.58 12.03 -29.66
CA ASP A 444 14.42 13.47 -29.41
C ASP A 444 14.85 13.87 -27.99
N VAL A 445 14.57 13.03 -26.99
CA VAL A 445 15.04 13.21 -25.61
C VAL A 445 16.55 13.03 -25.54
N PHE A 446 17.08 12.03 -26.24
CA PHE A 446 18.52 11.82 -26.34
C PHE A 446 19.24 13.02 -26.99
N GLU A 447 18.71 13.55 -28.10
CA GLU A 447 19.25 14.74 -28.74
C GLU A 447 19.12 15.99 -27.84
N SER A 448 18.01 16.14 -27.13
CA SER A 448 17.80 17.24 -26.17
C SER A 448 18.82 17.23 -25.04
N ILE A 449 19.12 16.05 -24.47
CA ILE A 449 20.16 15.88 -23.44
C ILE A 449 21.53 16.25 -24.01
N LEU A 450 21.88 15.76 -25.20
CA LEU A 450 23.16 16.08 -25.83
C LEU A 450 23.29 17.57 -26.17
N LYS A 451 22.20 18.23 -26.59
CA LYS A 451 22.16 19.67 -26.83
C LYS A 451 22.33 20.47 -25.53
N SER A 452 21.67 20.07 -24.45
CA SER A 452 21.78 20.76 -23.15
C SER A 452 23.19 20.61 -22.55
N TRP A 453 23.86 19.49 -22.83
CA TRP A 453 25.21 19.18 -22.35
C TRP A 453 26.32 19.44 -23.37
N LYS A 454 26.03 20.12 -24.50
CA LYS A 454 26.93 20.26 -25.66
C LYS A 454 28.34 20.78 -25.35
N ASN A 455 28.52 21.53 -24.27
CA ASN A 455 29.82 22.10 -23.86
C ASN A 455 30.39 21.43 -22.59
N GLN A 456 29.84 20.31 -22.16
CA GLN A 456 30.26 19.57 -20.97
C GLN A 456 30.80 18.19 -21.40
N PRO A 457 31.82 17.64 -20.74
CA PRO A 457 32.30 16.29 -21.03
C PRO A 457 31.21 15.27 -20.64
N ILE A 458 30.76 14.47 -21.61
CA ILE A 458 29.73 13.44 -21.43
C ILE A 458 30.38 12.06 -21.51
N ASN A 459 30.07 11.20 -20.54
CA ASN A 459 30.38 9.77 -20.63
C ASN A 459 29.13 9.04 -21.13
N LEU A 460 29.18 8.51 -22.35
CA LEU A 460 28.07 7.76 -22.95
C LEU A 460 28.35 6.27 -22.82
N TYR A 461 27.46 5.54 -22.16
CA TYR A 461 27.51 4.09 -22.08
C TYR A 461 26.32 3.48 -22.80
N TYR A 462 26.60 2.52 -23.69
CA TYR A 462 25.60 1.88 -24.54
C TYR A 462 25.35 0.43 -24.10
N PHE A 463 24.07 0.13 -23.84
CA PHE A 463 23.63 -1.20 -23.41
C PHE A 463 22.56 -1.74 -24.36
N ILE A 464 22.65 -3.02 -24.69
CA ILE A 464 21.63 -3.76 -25.44
C ILE A 464 20.82 -4.60 -24.45
N ALA A 465 19.52 -4.39 -24.41
CA ALA A 465 18.57 -5.19 -23.64
C ALA A 465 18.37 -6.56 -24.30
N THR A 466 18.34 -7.59 -23.46
CA THR A 466 18.09 -9.00 -23.81
C THR A 466 17.02 -9.54 -22.86
N GLU A 467 16.42 -10.69 -23.16
CA GLU A 467 15.41 -11.29 -22.27
C GLU A 467 15.91 -11.49 -20.82
N ASP A 468 17.22 -11.72 -20.69
CA ASP A 468 17.89 -11.99 -19.43
C ASP A 468 18.43 -10.74 -18.70
N GLY A 469 18.42 -9.55 -19.31
CA GLY A 469 19.02 -8.36 -18.70
C GLY A 469 19.56 -7.40 -19.75
N ILE A 470 20.76 -6.89 -19.54
CA ILE A 470 21.44 -6.02 -20.50
C ILE A 470 22.87 -6.51 -20.73
N SER A 471 23.45 -6.10 -21.85
CA SER A 471 24.85 -6.35 -22.20
C SER A 471 25.46 -5.07 -22.77
N PRO A 472 26.78 -4.83 -22.59
CA PRO A 472 27.44 -3.71 -23.28
C PRO A 472 27.33 -3.92 -24.79
N GLY A 473 26.90 -2.89 -25.52
CA GLY A 473 26.86 -2.96 -26.97
C GLY A 473 28.05 -2.24 -27.64
N PRO A 474 28.28 -2.47 -28.93
CA PRO A 474 29.38 -1.82 -29.65
C PRO A 474 29.14 -0.31 -29.79
N LYS A 475 30.19 0.48 -29.54
CA LYS A 475 30.16 1.96 -29.52
C LYS A 475 29.52 2.58 -30.77
N GLU A 476 29.74 1.96 -31.93
CA GLU A 476 29.37 2.49 -33.25
C GLU A 476 27.85 2.51 -33.50
N ASN A 477 27.07 1.72 -32.76
CA ASN A 477 25.63 1.57 -33.00
C ASN A 477 24.75 2.61 -32.30
N SER A 478 25.27 3.33 -31.31
CA SER A 478 24.46 4.24 -30.47
C SER A 478 24.00 5.49 -31.22
N TYR A 479 24.86 6.11 -32.02
CA TYR A 479 24.57 7.33 -32.78
C TYR A 479 23.98 7.06 -34.17
N GLN A 480 24.34 5.94 -34.79
CA GLN A 480 23.78 5.54 -36.09
C GLN A 480 22.28 5.25 -36.00
N ARG A 481 21.81 4.67 -34.89
CA ARG A 481 20.38 4.34 -34.73
C ARG A 481 19.47 5.55 -34.58
N CYS A 482 19.93 6.61 -33.93
CA CYS A 482 19.16 7.84 -33.76
C CYS A 482 19.47 8.90 -34.82
N ASN A 483 20.28 8.58 -35.86
CA ASN A 483 20.71 9.53 -36.89
C ASN A 483 21.22 10.86 -36.32
N LEU A 484 21.94 10.81 -35.18
CA LEU A 484 22.36 12.03 -34.49
C LEU A 484 23.56 12.66 -35.17
N ASN A 485 23.60 13.99 -35.15
CA ASN A 485 24.73 14.74 -35.69
C ASN A 485 26.01 14.40 -34.90
N PRO A 486 27.08 13.87 -35.55
CA PRO A 486 28.34 13.54 -34.89
C PRO A 486 28.96 14.72 -34.13
N ALA A 487 28.66 15.96 -34.55
CA ALA A 487 29.14 17.18 -33.90
C ALA A 487 28.65 17.34 -32.44
N TYR A 488 27.56 16.67 -32.04
CA TYR A 488 27.09 16.66 -30.65
C TYR A 488 27.96 15.83 -29.71
N PHE A 489 28.91 15.06 -30.24
CA PHE A 489 29.80 14.18 -29.48
C PHE A 489 31.25 14.69 -29.40
N ASN A 490 31.53 15.90 -29.89
CA ASN A 490 32.84 16.53 -29.73
C ASN A 490 33.12 16.77 -28.24
N GLY A 491 33.96 15.91 -27.65
CA GLY A 491 34.31 15.93 -26.22
C GLY A 491 33.60 14.86 -25.37
N ALA A 492 32.75 14.02 -25.95
CA ALA A 492 32.17 12.86 -25.26
C ALA A 492 33.15 11.67 -25.27
N SER A 493 33.38 11.06 -24.11
CA SER A 493 34.04 9.75 -24.06
C SER A 493 32.95 8.69 -24.18
N VAL A 494 32.80 8.12 -25.38
CA VAL A 494 31.91 7.00 -25.62
C VAL A 494 32.63 5.76 -25.10
N GLN A 495 32.03 5.02 -24.16
CA GLN A 495 32.61 3.83 -23.53
C GLN A 495 31.75 2.61 -23.73
#